data_AF-A0A7C7QFG0-F1
#
_entry.id   AF-A0A7C7QFG0-F1
#
_cell.length_a   1.000
_cell.length_b   1.000
_cell.length_c   1.000
_cell.angle_alpha   90.00
_cell.angle_beta   90.00
_cell.angle_gamma   90.00
#
_symmetry.space_group_name_H-M   'P 1'
#
loop_
_entity.id
_entity.type
_entity.pdbx_description
1 polymer ?
#
loop_
_entity_poly.entity_id
_entity_poly.type
_entity_poly.pdbx_seq_one_letter_code
_entity_poly.pdbx_strand_id
1 'polypeptide(L)'
;SDETDRLRLAFSLDYPDWESFLEDLGGHRQRVQGHFEQVFEAPQTERDEESVDLAGVWQGTLDETVSLEILAGLGYAAPVELYRRLADLRHSRLYHSLSSNGRERLDALMPLLLGAAGQARDPDRTVVRLLELLSHIARRSVYLALLVENPLALSQLVRLTGASPWITSYLTRHPLLLDELLDPRSLYHPPDKIELVAELGRRMAGLDPEDQELAMDTLRHFKHANVLRVAAADIVEALPLMEVSNHLTWIAETVLEEALDMAWRHLAGRHGQPPAAPADKGFAVIGYGKLGGYELGYGSDLDLVFLHGGEDPDRMTDGESPLAVPVFYARLGQRLIHVLTAYTSAGLLYEADMRLRPDGASGMLVSNLAAFESYQRSKAWLWEHQALVRARPVAGDRRIGEAFQG
;
A
#
# COMPACT_ATOMS: atom_id res chain seq x y z
N SER A 1 22.27 -30.54 20.45
CA SER A 1 22.30 -29.51 21.50
C SER A 1 22.68 -30.22 22.78
N ASP A 2 23.75 -29.73 23.39
CA ASP A 2 24.37 -30.28 24.60
C ASP A 2 23.36 -30.29 25.75
N GLU A 3 23.26 -31.40 26.48
CA GLU A 3 22.34 -31.60 27.61
C GLU A 3 22.54 -30.51 28.68
N THR A 4 23.78 -30.04 28.80
CA THR A 4 24.18 -28.94 29.68
C THR A 4 23.52 -27.61 29.31
N ASP A 5 23.37 -27.30 28.02
CA ASP A 5 22.80 -26.03 27.57
C ASP A 5 21.27 -26.00 27.74
N ARG A 6 20.62 -27.16 27.61
CA ARG A 6 19.18 -27.32 27.89
C ARG A 6 18.87 -27.04 29.36
N LEU A 7 19.66 -27.59 30.27
CA LEU A 7 19.51 -27.35 31.71
C LEU A 7 19.76 -25.88 32.07
N ARG A 8 20.79 -25.24 31.48
CA ARG A 8 21.04 -23.81 31.69
C ARG A 8 19.86 -22.94 31.29
N LEU A 9 19.23 -23.22 30.15
CA LEU A 9 18.08 -22.47 29.68
C LEU A 9 16.88 -22.64 30.62
N ALA A 10 16.57 -23.87 31.03
CA ALA A 10 15.48 -24.15 31.98
C ALA A 10 15.68 -23.41 33.31
N PHE A 11 16.88 -23.51 33.92
CA PHE A 11 17.18 -22.82 35.17
C PHE A 11 17.18 -21.29 35.04
N SER A 12 17.59 -20.74 33.89
CA SER A 12 17.55 -19.28 33.67
C SER A 12 16.14 -18.70 33.62
N LEU A 13 15.14 -19.56 33.42
CA LEU A 13 13.73 -19.24 33.34
C LEU A 13 12.96 -19.74 34.58
N ASP A 14 13.67 -20.07 35.66
CA ASP A 14 13.13 -20.56 36.94
C ASP A 14 12.41 -21.93 36.88
N TYR A 15 12.79 -22.80 35.93
CA TYR A 15 12.32 -24.19 35.88
C TYR A 15 13.31 -25.16 36.55
N PRO A 16 12.81 -26.19 37.26
CA PRO A 16 13.65 -27.16 37.98
C PRO A 16 14.37 -28.16 37.05
N ASP A 17 13.82 -28.39 35.86
CA ASP A 17 14.37 -29.30 34.85
C ASP A 17 13.87 -28.93 33.44
N TRP A 18 14.50 -29.53 32.43
CA TRP A 18 14.17 -29.30 31.02
C TRP A 18 12.78 -29.82 30.62
N GLU A 19 12.30 -30.87 31.28
CA GLU A 19 11.02 -31.51 30.97
C GLU A 19 9.86 -30.60 31.38
N SER A 20 9.93 -30.04 32.58
CA SER A 20 8.99 -29.06 33.15
C SER A 20 8.94 -27.78 32.32
N PHE A 21 10.09 -27.29 31.85
CA PHE A 21 10.15 -26.15 30.92
C PHE A 21 9.48 -26.45 29.59
N LEU A 22 9.73 -27.63 29.01
CA LEU A 22 9.13 -28.04 27.74
C LEU A 22 7.62 -28.23 27.84
N GLU A 23 7.13 -28.74 28.96
CA GLU A 23 5.70 -28.93 29.20
C GLU A 23 4.97 -27.58 29.27
N ASP A 24 5.49 -26.61 30.03
CA ASP A 24 4.88 -25.28 30.11
C ASP A 24 5.03 -24.49 28.81
N LEU A 25 6.19 -24.57 28.14
CA LEU A 25 6.39 -24.04 26.80
C LEU A 25 5.40 -24.67 25.80
N GLY A 26 5.15 -25.97 25.92
CA GLY A 26 4.14 -26.70 25.15
C GLY A 26 2.73 -26.15 25.38
N GLY A 27 2.35 -25.92 26.64
CA GLY A 27 1.07 -25.32 27.00
C GLY A 27 0.91 -23.87 26.55
N HIS A 28 1.98 -23.08 26.56
CA HIS A 28 2.00 -21.73 25.97
C HIS A 28 1.89 -21.77 24.46
N ARG A 29 2.63 -22.67 23.78
CA ARG A 29 2.54 -22.88 22.34
C ARG A 29 1.15 -23.34 21.92
N GLN A 30 0.52 -24.27 22.64
CA GLN A 30 -0.84 -24.73 22.37
C GLN A 30 -1.88 -23.62 22.60
N ARG A 31 -1.71 -22.75 23.61
CA ARG A 31 -2.59 -21.58 23.79
C ARG A 31 -2.45 -20.58 22.66
N VAL A 32 -1.21 -20.26 22.26
CA VAL A 32 -0.95 -19.36 21.13
C VAL A 32 -1.46 -19.97 19.82
N GLN A 33 -1.20 -21.27 19.60
CA GLN A 33 -1.69 -22.04 18.45
C GLN A 33 -3.22 -22.09 18.43
N GLY A 34 -3.88 -22.37 19.56
CA GLY A 34 -5.33 -22.40 19.68
C GLY A 34 -5.98 -21.03 19.47
N HIS A 35 -5.34 -19.93 19.91
CA HIS A 35 -5.78 -18.59 19.56
C HIS A 35 -5.54 -18.26 18.07
N PHE A 36 -4.46 -18.77 17.48
CA PHE A 36 -4.21 -18.67 16.04
C PHE A 36 -5.27 -19.43 15.23
N GLU A 37 -5.61 -20.65 15.65
CA GLU A 37 -6.61 -21.53 15.01
C GLU A 37 -8.05 -21.00 15.21
N GLN A 38 -8.34 -20.37 16.34
CA GLN A 38 -9.65 -19.73 16.60
C GLN A 38 -9.86 -18.42 15.82
N VAL A 39 -8.79 -17.71 15.46
CA VAL A 39 -8.86 -16.52 14.61
C VAL A 39 -8.70 -16.87 13.12
N PHE A 40 -8.09 -18.03 12.82
CA PHE A 40 -7.83 -18.49 11.47
C PHE A 40 -8.15 -19.99 11.35
N GLU A 41 -9.28 -20.32 10.71
CA GLU A 41 -9.45 -21.63 10.06
C GLU A 41 -8.45 -21.74 8.89
N ALA A 42 -7.18 -21.94 9.21
CA ALA A 42 -6.17 -22.37 8.27
C ALA A 42 -6.24 -23.91 8.19
N PRO A 43 -6.36 -24.53 7.00
CA PRO A 43 -6.60 -25.98 6.87
C PRO A 43 -5.36 -26.85 7.14
N GLN A 44 -4.51 -26.53 8.12
CA GLN A 44 -3.20 -27.20 8.28
C GLN A 44 -2.93 -27.89 9.61
N THR A 45 -3.91 -28.06 10.49
CA THR A 45 -3.70 -28.82 11.72
C THR A 45 -4.82 -29.80 11.98
N GLU A 46 -4.83 -30.89 11.20
CA GLU A 46 -4.97 -32.28 11.67
C GLU A 46 -4.79 -33.22 10.47
N ARG A 47 -3.79 -34.09 10.53
CA ARG A 47 -3.59 -35.17 9.55
C ARG A 47 -4.63 -36.24 9.83
N ASP A 48 -5.85 -36.05 9.34
CA ASP A 48 -6.84 -37.11 9.24
C ASP A 48 -6.57 -37.98 8.00
N GLU A 49 -6.81 -39.29 8.16
CA GLU A 49 -6.41 -40.39 7.26
C GLU A 49 -7.12 -40.46 5.89
N GLU A 50 -7.65 -39.35 5.37
CA GLU A 50 -8.11 -39.19 3.98
C GLU A 50 -7.54 -37.90 3.37
N SER A 51 -6.21 -37.84 3.17
CA SER A 51 -5.62 -36.70 2.47
C SER A 51 -6.09 -36.67 1.01
N VAL A 52 -7.02 -35.78 0.70
CA VAL A 52 -7.51 -35.51 -0.65
C VAL A 52 -6.32 -35.14 -1.56
N ASP A 53 -6.11 -35.89 -2.65
CA ASP A 53 -4.96 -35.72 -3.56
C ASP A 53 -5.13 -34.51 -4.50
N LEU A 54 -5.05 -33.31 -3.94
CA LEU A 54 -5.13 -32.05 -4.69
C LEU A 54 -3.92 -31.82 -5.59
N ALA A 55 -2.77 -32.42 -5.26
CA ALA A 55 -1.61 -32.43 -6.15
C ALA A 55 -1.91 -33.21 -7.43
N GLY A 56 -2.54 -34.38 -7.31
CA GLY A 56 -2.97 -35.18 -8.44
C GLY A 56 -4.03 -34.48 -9.30
N VAL A 57 -4.97 -33.76 -8.68
CA VAL A 57 -5.95 -32.91 -9.40
C VAL A 57 -5.24 -31.81 -10.19
N TRP A 58 -4.30 -31.09 -9.56
CA TRP A 58 -3.54 -30.02 -10.24
C TRP A 58 -2.67 -30.55 -11.39
N GLN A 59 -1.97 -31.65 -11.18
CA GLN A 59 -1.08 -32.24 -12.19
C GLN A 59 -1.85 -32.96 -13.30
N GLY A 60 -3.14 -33.26 -13.09
CA GLY A 60 -3.95 -34.04 -14.02
C GLY A 60 -3.51 -35.50 -14.10
N THR A 61 -3.01 -36.05 -12.99
CA THR A 61 -2.58 -37.47 -12.91
C THR A 61 -3.71 -38.39 -12.44
N LEU A 62 -4.78 -37.83 -11.89
CA LEU A 62 -5.98 -38.55 -11.48
C LEU A 62 -6.97 -38.69 -12.64
N ASP A 63 -7.88 -39.67 -12.53
CA ASP A 63 -9.03 -39.75 -13.43
C ASP A 63 -9.86 -38.46 -13.34
N GLU A 64 -10.45 -38.06 -14.47
CA GLU A 64 -11.26 -36.85 -14.53
C GLU A 64 -12.46 -36.94 -13.58
N THR A 65 -13.14 -38.10 -13.52
CA THR A 65 -14.29 -38.29 -12.64
C THR A 65 -13.91 -38.10 -11.17
N VAL A 66 -12.80 -38.71 -10.76
CA VAL A 66 -12.26 -38.60 -9.39
C VAL A 66 -11.86 -37.15 -9.08
N SER A 67 -11.23 -36.46 -10.04
CA SER A 67 -10.86 -35.06 -9.88
C SER A 67 -12.07 -34.15 -9.69
N LEU A 68 -13.15 -34.39 -10.43
CA LEU A 68 -14.41 -33.64 -10.30
C LEU A 68 -15.11 -33.89 -8.97
N GLU A 69 -15.10 -35.13 -8.48
CA GLU A 69 -15.64 -35.49 -7.15
C GLU A 69 -14.86 -34.80 -6.03
N ILE A 70 -13.53 -34.79 -6.12
CA ILE A 70 -12.65 -34.08 -5.17
C ILE A 70 -12.96 -32.58 -5.15
N LEU A 71 -13.04 -31.94 -6.32
CA LEU A 71 -13.33 -30.50 -6.40
C LEU A 71 -14.75 -30.18 -5.88
N ALA A 72 -15.75 -31.02 -6.19
CA ALA A 72 -17.09 -30.87 -5.63
C ALA A 72 -17.08 -31.01 -4.10
N GLY A 73 -16.33 -31.99 -3.57
CA GLY A 73 -16.18 -32.22 -2.13
C GLY A 73 -15.50 -31.07 -1.38
N LEU A 74 -14.66 -30.29 -2.06
CA LEU A 74 -14.04 -29.08 -1.51
C LEU A 74 -14.97 -27.86 -1.45
N GLY A 75 -16.16 -27.92 -2.04
CA GLY A 75 -17.13 -26.81 -2.04
C GLY A 75 -17.25 -26.04 -3.36
N TYR A 76 -16.57 -26.46 -4.43
CA TYR A 76 -16.73 -25.84 -5.75
C TYR A 76 -18.05 -26.28 -6.41
N ALA A 77 -18.89 -25.31 -6.78
CA ALA A 77 -20.17 -25.57 -7.44
C ALA A 77 -20.02 -25.86 -8.94
N ALA A 78 -18.92 -25.42 -9.58
CA ALA A 78 -18.62 -25.66 -10.99
C ALA A 78 -17.31 -26.44 -11.19
N PRO A 79 -17.18 -27.68 -10.67
CA PRO A 79 -15.94 -28.45 -10.69
C PRO A 79 -15.42 -28.74 -12.12
N VAL A 80 -16.33 -28.93 -13.09
CA VAL A 80 -15.98 -29.15 -14.51
C VAL A 80 -15.25 -27.94 -15.10
N GLU A 81 -15.79 -26.74 -14.86
CA GLU A 81 -15.20 -25.51 -15.38
C GLU A 81 -13.88 -25.18 -14.67
N LEU A 82 -13.80 -25.43 -13.36
CA LEU A 82 -12.54 -25.29 -12.62
C LEU A 82 -11.47 -26.26 -13.14
N TYR A 83 -11.80 -27.55 -13.29
CA TYR A 83 -10.86 -28.55 -13.81
C TYR A 83 -10.34 -28.18 -15.20
N ARG A 84 -11.22 -27.70 -16.08
CA ARG A 84 -10.84 -27.15 -17.40
C ARG A 84 -9.87 -25.98 -17.29
N ARG A 85 -10.10 -25.02 -16.38
CA ARG A 85 -9.18 -23.88 -16.16
C ARG A 85 -7.82 -24.31 -15.62
N LEU A 86 -7.79 -25.31 -14.73
CA LEU A 86 -6.53 -25.87 -14.23
C LEU A 86 -5.75 -26.52 -15.37
N ALA A 87 -6.43 -27.28 -16.24
CA ALA A 87 -5.83 -27.83 -17.44
C ALA A 87 -5.31 -26.75 -18.40
N ASP A 88 -6.08 -25.70 -18.65
CA ASP A 88 -5.67 -24.57 -19.49
C ASP A 88 -4.40 -23.89 -18.92
N LEU A 89 -4.35 -23.66 -17.61
CA LEU A 89 -3.19 -23.05 -16.95
C LEU A 89 -1.95 -23.95 -17.04
N ARG A 90 -2.09 -25.25 -16.76
CA ARG A 90 -1.00 -26.24 -16.82
C ARG A 90 -0.40 -26.39 -18.22
N HIS A 91 -1.20 -26.25 -19.27
CA HIS A 91 -0.73 -26.29 -20.67
C HIS A 91 -0.43 -24.90 -21.26
N SER A 92 -0.53 -23.84 -20.46
CA SER A 92 -0.33 -22.48 -20.93
C SER A 92 1.14 -22.19 -21.24
N ARG A 93 1.39 -21.23 -22.13
CA ARG A 93 2.74 -20.70 -22.37
C ARG A 93 3.38 -20.14 -21.10
N LEU A 94 2.57 -19.59 -20.19
CA LEU A 94 3.05 -19.09 -18.90
C LEU A 94 3.76 -20.21 -18.15
N TYR A 95 3.05 -21.33 -17.89
CA TYR A 95 3.56 -22.46 -17.13
C TYR A 95 4.83 -23.04 -17.76
N HIS A 96 4.83 -23.28 -19.07
CA HIS A 96 6.00 -23.83 -19.77
C HIS A 96 7.19 -22.86 -19.84
N SER A 97 6.97 -21.56 -19.74
CA SER A 97 8.04 -20.54 -19.73
C SER A 97 8.71 -20.35 -18.36
N LEU A 98 8.14 -20.92 -17.28
CA LEU A 98 8.70 -20.81 -15.94
C LEU A 98 10.02 -21.61 -15.83
N SER A 99 10.94 -21.10 -15.01
CA SER A 99 12.13 -21.85 -14.58
C SER A 99 11.74 -23.12 -13.83
N SER A 100 12.67 -24.06 -13.66
CA SER A 100 12.42 -25.30 -12.88
C SER A 100 11.91 -24.97 -11.48
N ASN A 101 12.62 -24.10 -10.75
CA ASN A 101 12.23 -23.63 -9.42
C ASN A 101 10.88 -22.86 -9.43
N GLY A 102 10.60 -22.08 -10.48
CA GLY A 102 9.31 -21.42 -10.65
C GLY A 102 8.15 -22.40 -10.80
N ARG A 103 8.34 -23.48 -11.57
CA ARG A 103 7.34 -24.55 -11.74
C ARG A 103 7.15 -25.34 -10.45
N GLU A 104 8.23 -25.78 -9.82
CA GLU A 104 8.19 -26.50 -8.54
C GLU A 104 7.40 -25.72 -7.47
N ARG A 105 7.63 -24.40 -7.37
CA ARG A 105 6.90 -23.54 -6.44
C ARG A 105 5.43 -23.37 -6.80
N LEU A 106 5.11 -23.24 -8.10
CA LEU A 106 3.71 -23.17 -8.54
C LEU A 106 2.99 -24.50 -8.25
N ASP A 107 3.65 -25.62 -8.54
CA ASP A 107 3.13 -26.96 -8.29
C ASP A 107 2.92 -27.25 -6.80
N ALA A 108 3.77 -26.71 -5.93
CA ALA A 108 3.58 -26.75 -4.49
C ALA A 108 2.46 -25.82 -4.00
N LEU A 109 2.28 -24.65 -4.64
CA LEU A 109 1.28 -23.66 -4.24
C LEU A 109 -0.14 -24.06 -4.63
N MET A 110 -0.33 -24.64 -5.81
CA MET A 110 -1.65 -24.89 -6.38
C MET A 110 -2.55 -25.78 -5.50
N PRO A 111 -2.07 -26.89 -4.92
CA PRO A 111 -2.86 -27.69 -3.99
C PRO A 111 -3.31 -26.90 -2.74
N LEU A 112 -2.41 -26.11 -2.17
CA LEU A 112 -2.69 -25.28 -1.00
C LEU A 112 -3.76 -24.23 -1.32
N LEU A 113 -3.63 -23.59 -2.48
CA LEU A 113 -4.56 -22.57 -2.94
C LEU A 113 -5.94 -23.14 -3.25
N LEU A 114 -6.01 -24.31 -3.89
CA LEU A 114 -7.27 -25.00 -4.18
C LEU A 114 -8.00 -25.42 -2.91
N GLY A 115 -7.27 -25.95 -1.92
CA GLY A 115 -7.85 -26.30 -0.62
C GLY A 115 -8.38 -25.07 0.11
N ALA A 116 -7.57 -24.00 0.20
CA ALA A 116 -7.95 -22.78 0.90
C ALA A 116 -9.10 -22.03 0.22
N ALA A 117 -9.11 -21.94 -1.12
CA ALA A 117 -10.19 -21.29 -1.86
C ALA A 117 -11.51 -22.10 -1.81
N GLY A 118 -11.44 -23.42 -1.65
CA GLY A 118 -12.62 -24.29 -1.43
C GLY A 118 -13.40 -23.92 -0.17
N GLN A 119 -12.70 -23.45 0.88
CA GLN A 119 -13.30 -23.03 2.14
C GLN A 119 -13.79 -21.57 2.15
N ALA A 120 -13.63 -20.84 1.04
CA ALA A 120 -14.09 -19.46 0.96
C ALA A 120 -15.62 -19.39 0.91
N ARG A 121 -16.19 -18.23 1.25
CA ARG A 121 -17.65 -17.98 1.16
C ARG A 121 -18.23 -18.17 -0.25
N ASP A 122 -17.42 -17.92 -1.28
CA ASP A 122 -17.76 -18.09 -2.70
C ASP A 122 -16.54 -18.72 -3.41
N PRO A 123 -16.39 -20.06 -3.36
CA PRO A 123 -15.19 -20.76 -3.81
C PRO A 123 -14.90 -20.53 -5.31
N ASP A 124 -15.90 -20.71 -6.17
CA ASP A 124 -15.75 -20.60 -7.63
C ASP A 124 -15.29 -19.20 -8.04
N ARG A 125 -15.86 -18.14 -7.44
CA ARG A 125 -15.44 -16.77 -7.75
C ARG A 125 -14.05 -16.47 -7.18
N THR A 126 -13.75 -16.98 -6.00
CA THR A 126 -12.47 -16.75 -5.32
C THR A 126 -11.32 -17.41 -6.09
N VAL A 127 -11.47 -18.67 -6.49
CA VAL A 127 -10.43 -19.38 -7.25
C VAL A 127 -10.18 -18.74 -8.61
N VAL A 128 -11.22 -18.26 -9.32
CA VAL A 128 -11.02 -17.56 -10.60
C VAL A 128 -10.15 -16.31 -10.43
N ARG A 129 -10.44 -15.48 -9.43
CA ARG A 129 -9.65 -14.27 -9.10
C ARG A 129 -8.21 -14.61 -8.70
N LEU A 130 -8.03 -15.68 -7.94
CA LEU A 130 -6.72 -16.14 -7.52
C LEU A 130 -5.88 -16.66 -8.69
N LEU A 131 -6.47 -17.45 -9.59
CA LEU A 131 -5.79 -17.93 -10.81
C LEU A 131 -5.39 -16.75 -11.72
N GLU A 132 -6.27 -15.75 -11.85
CA GLU A 132 -5.94 -14.51 -12.56
C GLU A 132 -4.74 -13.79 -11.92
N LEU A 133 -4.77 -13.57 -10.60
CA LEU A 133 -3.65 -12.95 -9.88
C LEU A 133 -2.35 -13.75 -10.04
N LEU A 134 -2.40 -15.08 -9.86
CA LEU A 134 -1.25 -15.97 -10.05
C LEU A 134 -0.67 -15.85 -11.45
N SER A 135 -1.51 -15.75 -12.48
CA SER A 135 -1.03 -15.63 -13.86
C SER A 135 -0.15 -14.38 -14.10
N HIS A 136 -0.33 -13.33 -13.29
CA HIS A 136 0.45 -12.09 -13.36
C HIS A 136 1.74 -12.17 -12.53
N ILE A 137 1.73 -12.90 -11.40
CA ILE A 137 2.88 -12.95 -10.48
C ILE A 137 3.78 -14.18 -10.70
N ALA A 138 3.31 -15.23 -11.37
CA ALA A 138 3.99 -16.53 -11.45
C ALA A 138 5.42 -16.46 -12.02
N ARG A 139 5.71 -15.49 -12.89
CA ARG A 139 7.08 -15.29 -13.43
C ARG A 139 8.09 -14.84 -12.38
N ARG A 140 7.64 -14.31 -11.26
CA ARG A 140 8.46 -13.84 -10.14
C ARG A 140 8.37 -14.88 -9.04
N SER A 141 9.23 -15.90 -9.12
CA SER A 141 9.20 -17.08 -8.23
C SER A 141 9.31 -16.75 -6.74
N VAL A 142 9.82 -15.57 -6.38
CA VAL A 142 9.86 -15.07 -5.00
C VAL A 142 8.47 -14.92 -4.39
N TYR A 143 7.48 -14.45 -5.14
CA TYR A 143 6.11 -14.33 -4.65
C TYR A 143 5.42 -15.68 -4.48
N LEU A 144 5.74 -16.65 -5.36
CA LEU A 144 5.26 -18.02 -5.20
C LEU A 144 5.85 -18.66 -3.93
N ALA A 145 7.15 -18.48 -3.68
CA ALA A 145 7.77 -18.97 -2.44
C ALA A 145 7.17 -18.34 -1.20
N LEU A 146 6.95 -17.02 -1.20
CA LEU A 146 6.31 -16.34 -0.07
C LEU A 146 4.98 -17.00 0.30
N LEU A 147 4.12 -17.30 -0.70
CA LEU A 147 2.82 -17.91 -0.47
C LEU A 147 2.90 -19.40 -0.06
N VAL A 148 3.91 -20.13 -0.55
CA VAL A 148 4.15 -21.53 -0.14
C VAL A 148 4.71 -21.60 1.28
N GLU A 149 5.65 -20.72 1.61
CA GLU A 149 6.37 -20.72 2.89
C GLU A 149 5.54 -20.09 4.02
N ASN A 150 4.53 -19.27 3.70
CA ASN A 150 3.71 -18.56 4.67
C ASN A 150 2.22 -18.87 4.46
N PRO A 151 1.69 -19.96 5.06
CA PRO A 151 0.27 -20.32 4.98
C PRO A 151 -0.66 -19.19 5.46
N LEU A 152 -0.20 -18.38 6.42
CA LEU A 152 -0.93 -17.22 6.89
C LEU A 152 -1.14 -16.19 5.77
N ALA A 153 -0.11 -15.85 5.00
CA ALA A 153 -0.23 -14.92 3.87
C ALA A 153 -1.17 -15.46 2.79
N LEU A 154 -1.10 -16.78 2.51
CA LEU A 154 -2.03 -17.42 1.58
C LEU A 154 -3.48 -17.32 2.08
N SER A 155 -3.73 -17.57 3.37
CA SER A 155 -5.08 -17.44 3.94
C SER A 155 -5.62 -16.01 3.82
N GLN A 156 -4.79 -14.98 4.08
CA GLN A 156 -5.20 -13.58 3.91
C GLN A 156 -5.45 -13.25 2.43
N LEU A 157 -4.61 -13.76 1.53
CA LEU A 157 -4.78 -13.59 0.09
C LEU A 157 -6.14 -14.15 -0.37
N VAL A 158 -6.48 -15.37 0.03
CA VAL A 158 -7.76 -16.02 -0.30
C VAL A 158 -8.93 -15.22 0.27
N ARG A 159 -8.86 -14.82 1.54
CA ARG A 159 -9.90 -14.03 2.21
C ARG A 159 -10.17 -12.70 1.50
N LEU A 160 -9.12 -11.94 1.23
CA LEU A 160 -9.24 -10.61 0.62
C LEU A 160 -9.69 -10.67 -0.85
N THR A 161 -9.18 -11.64 -1.62
CA THR A 161 -9.56 -11.81 -3.03
C THR A 161 -10.98 -12.33 -3.20
N GLY A 162 -11.44 -13.21 -2.30
CA GLY A 162 -12.83 -13.66 -2.27
C GLY A 162 -13.81 -12.53 -1.93
N ALA A 163 -13.40 -11.64 -1.03
CA ALA A 163 -14.21 -10.52 -0.58
C ALA A 163 -14.28 -9.36 -1.59
N SER A 164 -13.15 -8.97 -2.21
CA SER A 164 -13.09 -7.74 -3.02
C SER A 164 -12.36 -7.91 -4.36
N PRO A 165 -13.05 -7.71 -5.51
CA PRO A 165 -12.39 -7.68 -6.81
C PRO A 165 -11.45 -6.48 -6.96
N TRP A 166 -11.70 -5.40 -6.21
CA TRP A 166 -10.83 -4.23 -6.19
C TRP A 166 -9.47 -4.58 -5.57
N ILE A 167 -9.45 -5.29 -4.42
CA ILE A 167 -8.18 -5.74 -3.82
C ILE A 167 -7.46 -6.71 -4.74
N THR A 168 -8.16 -7.67 -5.36
CA THR A 168 -7.53 -8.57 -6.36
C THR A 168 -6.82 -7.77 -7.45
N SER A 169 -7.51 -6.78 -8.01
CA SER A 169 -6.95 -5.91 -9.05
C SER A 169 -5.77 -5.09 -8.52
N TYR A 170 -5.84 -4.64 -7.27
CA TYR A 170 -4.80 -3.86 -6.62
C TYR A 170 -3.52 -4.67 -6.37
N LEU A 171 -3.63 -5.86 -5.78
CA LEU A 171 -2.51 -6.79 -5.57
C LEU A 171 -1.89 -7.25 -6.89
N THR A 172 -2.70 -7.43 -7.93
CA THR A 172 -2.21 -7.78 -9.27
C THR A 172 -1.33 -6.68 -9.87
N ARG A 173 -1.71 -5.41 -9.67
CA ARG A 173 -0.92 -4.25 -10.13
C ARG A 173 0.30 -3.98 -9.25
N HIS A 174 0.21 -4.28 -7.95
CA HIS A 174 1.27 -4.05 -6.97
C HIS A 174 1.64 -5.34 -6.20
N PRO A 175 2.29 -6.33 -6.84
CA PRO A 175 2.59 -7.62 -6.20
C PRO A 175 3.52 -7.56 -4.98
N LEU A 176 4.28 -6.48 -4.81
CA LEU A 176 5.10 -6.26 -3.61
C LEU A 176 4.25 -6.24 -2.34
N LEU A 177 2.97 -5.87 -2.45
CA LEU A 177 2.04 -5.83 -1.33
C LEU A 177 1.70 -7.21 -0.74
N LEU A 178 2.12 -8.31 -1.40
CA LEU A 178 2.02 -9.64 -0.81
C LEU A 178 2.79 -9.75 0.51
N ASP A 179 3.84 -8.93 0.70
CA ASP A 179 4.58 -8.87 1.96
C ASP A 179 3.72 -8.33 3.12
N GLU A 180 2.75 -7.44 2.84
CA GLU A 180 1.82 -6.93 3.86
C GLU A 180 0.86 -8.01 4.38
N LEU A 181 0.72 -9.13 3.64
CA LEU A 181 -0.12 -10.26 4.06
C LEU A 181 0.53 -11.13 5.14
N LEU A 182 1.82 -10.92 5.41
CA LEU A 182 2.59 -11.70 6.40
C LEU A 182 2.21 -11.36 7.85
N ASP A 183 1.76 -10.12 8.13
CA ASP A 183 1.34 -9.71 9.47
C ASP A 183 -0.11 -9.19 9.48
N PRO A 184 -1.10 -10.05 9.81
CA PRO A 184 -2.49 -9.65 9.92
C PRO A 184 -2.74 -8.50 10.90
N ARG A 185 -1.89 -8.34 11.92
CA ARG A 185 -2.08 -7.30 12.95
C ARG A 185 -1.90 -5.91 12.36
N SER A 186 -0.89 -5.73 11.49
CA SER A 186 -0.72 -4.47 10.75
C SER A 186 -1.68 -4.37 9.56
N LEU A 187 -2.00 -5.49 8.91
CA LEU A 187 -2.86 -5.50 7.74
C LEU A 187 -4.28 -4.99 8.05
N TYR A 188 -4.82 -5.35 9.21
CA TYR A 188 -6.18 -4.99 9.61
C TYR A 188 -6.27 -3.82 10.59
N HIS A 189 -5.13 -3.20 10.92
CA HIS A 189 -5.07 -2.03 11.79
C HIS A 189 -4.37 -0.89 11.05
N PRO A 190 -5.12 -0.12 10.23
CA PRO A 190 -4.53 0.98 9.48
C PRO A 190 -3.97 2.04 10.45
N PRO A 191 -2.76 2.53 10.23
CA PRO A 191 -2.12 3.47 11.14
C PRO A 191 -2.85 4.82 11.16
N ASP A 192 -2.78 5.49 12.31
CA ASP A 192 -3.22 6.88 12.42
C ASP A 192 -2.22 7.85 11.74
N LYS A 193 -2.55 9.14 11.71
CA LYS A 193 -1.69 10.15 11.06
C LYS A 193 -0.28 10.25 11.68
N ILE A 194 -0.16 10.10 13.00
CA ILE A 194 1.14 10.22 13.70
C ILE A 194 2.00 9.00 13.35
N GLU A 195 1.39 7.81 13.36
CA GLU A 195 2.03 6.56 12.98
C GLU A 195 2.48 6.55 11.51
N LEU A 196 1.64 7.08 10.60
CA LEU A 196 1.98 7.23 9.18
C LEU A 196 3.22 8.10 8.98
N VAL A 197 3.27 9.27 9.62
CA VAL A 197 4.43 10.19 9.54
C VAL A 197 5.69 9.52 10.10
N ALA A 198 5.57 8.85 11.24
CA ALA A 198 6.71 8.16 11.86
C ALA A 198 7.19 6.97 11.01
N GLU A 199 6.28 6.21 10.40
CA GLU A 199 6.62 5.10 9.51
C GLU A 199 7.31 5.60 8.23
N LEU A 200 6.76 6.62 7.57
CA LEU A 200 7.36 7.19 6.37
C LEU A 200 8.74 7.77 6.68
N GLY A 201 8.87 8.53 7.78
CA GLY A 201 10.16 9.08 8.22
C GLY A 201 11.23 8.00 8.44
N ARG A 202 10.87 6.86 9.05
CA ARG A 202 11.80 5.72 9.20
C ARG A 202 12.23 5.13 7.86
N ARG A 203 11.29 4.97 6.92
CA ARG A 203 11.59 4.43 5.57
C ARG A 203 12.52 5.37 4.81
N MET A 204 12.29 6.68 4.87
CA MET A 204 13.08 7.69 4.17
C MET A 204 14.47 7.92 4.78
N ALA A 205 14.61 7.80 6.11
CA ALA A 205 15.88 8.00 6.81
C ALA A 205 16.96 6.97 6.44
N GLY A 206 16.56 5.79 5.94
CA GLY A 206 17.48 4.74 5.52
C GLY A 206 18.01 4.89 4.08
N LEU A 207 17.54 5.89 3.33
CA LEU A 207 17.86 6.07 1.92
C LEU A 207 19.06 7.00 1.70
N ASP A 208 19.77 6.77 0.60
CA ASP A 208 20.75 7.74 0.10
C ASP A 208 20.02 9.00 -0.39
N PRO A 209 20.33 10.20 0.14
CA PRO A 209 19.74 11.45 -0.32
C PRO A 209 19.90 11.73 -1.82
N GLU A 210 20.92 11.17 -2.46
CA GLU A 210 21.18 11.33 -3.89
C GLU A 210 20.32 10.40 -4.78
N ASP A 211 19.79 9.30 -4.22
CA ASP A 211 18.96 8.34 -4.96
C ASP A 211 17.48 8.77 -4.98
N GLN A 212 17.19 9.71 -5.87
CA GLN A 212 15.85 10.27 -6.05
C GLN A 212 14.84 9.24 -6.58
N GLU A 213 15.28 8.26 -7.36
CA GLU A 213 14.40 7.23 -7.92
C GLU A 213 13.93 6.27 -6.82
N LEU A 214 14.85 5.79 -5.99
CA LEU A 214 14.51 4.94 -4.84
C LEU A 214 13.62 5.67 -3.83
N ALA A 215 13.87 6.96 -3.58
CA ALA A 215 12.99 7.78 -2.73
C ALA A 215 11.57 7.88 -3.31
N MET A 216 11.44 8.08 -4.61
CA MET A 216 10.14 8.13 -5.30
C MET A 216 9.42 6.78 -5.29
N ASP A 217 10.14 5.66 -5.45
CA ASP A 217 9.56 4.31 -5.34
C ASP A 217 9.14 4.00 -3.90
N THR A 218 9.91 4.45 -2.90
CA THR A 218 9.59 4.28 -1.48
C THR A 218 8.28 4.97 -1.10
N LEU A 219 8.04 6.19 -1.60
CA LEU A 219 6.76 6.89 -1.40
C LEU A 219 5.57 6.11 -1.98
N ARG A 220 5.74 5.55 -3.18
CA ARG A 220 4.69 4.75 -3.85
C ARG A 220 4.42 3.48 -3.06
N HIS A 221 5.45 2.73 -2.68
CA HIS A 221 5.31 1.54 -1.85
C HIS A 221 4.63 1.85 -0.51
N PHE A 222 5.01 2.94 0.16
CA PHE A 222 4.37 3.39 1.39
C PHE A 222 2.88 3.69 1.20
N LYS A 223 2.52 4.44 0.16
CA LYS A 223 1.14 4.74 -0.18
C LYS A 223 0.34 3.47 -0.47
N HIS A 224 0.89 2.58 -1.31
CA HIS A 224 0.22 1.36 -1.71
C HIS A 224 0.00 0.39 -0.54
N ALA A 225 0.98 0.25 0.35
CA ALA A 225 0.86 -0.54 1.57
C ALA A 225 -0.26 -0.02 2.47
N ASN A 226 -0.26 1.28 2.79
CA ASN A 226 -1.25 1.84 3.70
C ASN A 226 -2.67 1.89 3.09
N VAL A 227 -2.78 2.11 1.77
CA VAL A 227 -4.07 1.99 1.08
C VAL A 227 -4.61 0.55 1.13
N LEU A 228 -3.74 -0.46 1.00
CA LEU A 228 -4.14 -1.85 1.18
C LEU A 228 -4.60 -2.13 2.61
N ARG A 229 -3.90 -1.63 3.64
CA ARG A 229 -4.30 -1.78 5.04
C ARG A 229 -5.68 -1.19 5.32
N VAL A 230 -5.95 0.01 4.79
CA VAL A 230 -7.29 0.64 4.88
C VAL A 230 -8.35 -0.23 4.20
N ALA A 231 -8.11 -0.67 2.97
CA ALA A 231 -9.06 -1.50 2.23
C ALA A 231 -9.29 -2.88 2.87
N ALA A 232 -8.24 -3.48 3.43
CA ALA A 232 -8.32 -4.75 4.14
C ALA A 232 -9.16 -4.61 5.43
N ALA A 233 -8.93 -3.55 6.21
CA ALA A 233 -9.67 -3.25 7.43
C ALA A 233 -11.15 -2.92 7.18
N ASP A 234 -11.44 -2.16 6.11
CA ASP A 234 -12.80 -1.85 5.63
C ASP A 234 -13.58 -3.14 5.30
N ILE A 235 -12.97 -4.05 4.54
CA ILE A 235 -13.60 -5.32 4.13
C ILE A 235 -13.93 -6.24 5.29
N VAL A 236 -13.08 -6.28 6.32
CA VAL A 236 -13.31 -7.13 7.50
C VAL A 236 -14.09 -6.41 8.58
N GLU A 237 -14.63 -5.23 8.27
CA GLU A 237 -15.40 -4.36 9.17
C GLU A 237 -14.62 -3.99 10.45
N ALA A 238 -13.29 -3.99 10.39
CA ALA A 238 -12.40 -3.54 11.46
C ALA A 238 -12.25 -2.00 11.51
N LEU A 239 -12.64 -1.31 10.44
CA LEU A 239 -12.66 0.14 10.36
C LEU A 239 -14.08 0.62 10.04
N PRO A 240 -14.64 1.60 10.78
CA PRO A 240 -15.92 2.21 10.42
C PRO A 240 -15.82 2.87 9.03
N LEU A 241 -16.84 2.67 8.18
CA LEU A 241 -16.88 3.25 6.83
C LEU A 241 -16.64 4.77 6.81
N MET A 242 -17.12 5.47 7.84
CA MET A 242 -16.94 6.93 7.99
C MET A 242 -15.48 7.36 8.20
N GLU A 243 -14.61 6.46 8.65
CA GLU A 243 -13.19 6.76 8.90
C GLU A 243 -12.29 6.42 7.70
N VAL A 244 -12.79 5.68 6.71
CA VAL A 244 -12.01 5.30 5.51
C VAL A 244 -11.44 6.54 4.82
N SER A 245 -12.27 7.56 4.59
CA SER A 245 -11.82 8.80 3.96
C SER A 245 -10.83 9.58 4.82
N ASN A 246 -10.92 9.51 6.14
CA ASN A 246 -9.94 10.13 7.04
C ASN A 246 -8.56 9.49 6.86
N HIS A 247 -8.47 8.16 6.90
CA HIS A 247 -7.19 7.47 6.69
C HIS A 247 -6.61 7.73 5.30
N LEU A 248 -7.44 7.70 4.25
CA LEU A 248 -6.98 8.01 2.88
C LEU A 248 -6.47 9.46 2.77
N THR A 249 -7.13 10.41 3.44
CA THR A 249 -6.67 11.80 3.52
C THR A 249 -5.36 11.92 4.31
N TRP A 250 -5.20 11.23 5.43
CA TRP A 250 -3.94 11.25 6.19
C TRP A 250 -2.77 10.66 5.41
N ILE A 251 -2.99 9.59 4.64
CA ILE A 251 -1.99 9.01 3.74
C ILE A 251 -1.59 10.06 2.68
N ALA A 252 -2.55 10.70 2.03
CA ALA A 252 -2.28 11.71 1.01
C ALA A 252 -1.49 12.91 1.56
N GLU A 253 -1.88 13.43 2.73
CA GLU A 253 -1.16 14.53 3.40
C GLU A 253 0.27 14.15 3.78
N THR A 254 0.45 12.96 4.38
CA THR A 254 1.77 12.49 4.80
C THR A 254 2.72 12.35 3.60
N VAL A 255 2.20 11.84 2.49
CA VAL A 255 2.95 11.71 1.24
C VAL A 255 3.22 13.07 0.59
N LEU A 256 2.25 14.00 0.63
CA LEU A 256 2.43 15.36 0.08
C LEU A 256 3.52 16.14 0.83
N GLU A 257 3.56 16.03 2.16
CA GLU A 257 4.59 16.67 2.98
C GLU A 257 5.99 16.16 2.60
N GLU A 258 6.20 14.84 2.55
CA GLU A 258 7.50 14.27 2.17
C GLU A 258 7.85 14.59 0.70
N ALA A 259 6.87 14.56 -0.21
CA ALA A 259 7.10 14.93 -1.61
C ALA A 259 7.52 16.39 -1.78
N LEU A 260 6.94 17.30 -0.98
CA LEU A 260 7.34 18.71 -0.92
C LEU A 260 8.77 18.83 -0.38
N ASP A 261 9.12 18.08 0.66
CA ASP A 261 10.45 18.07 1.25
C ASP A 261 11.52 17.56 0.29
N MET A 262 11.22 16.52 -0.47
CA MET A 262 12.06 16.02 -1.55
C MET A 262 12.26 17.08 -2.64
N ALA A 263 11.16 17.70 -3.11
CA ALA A 263 11.22 18.74 -4.14
C ALA A 263 12.03 19.96 -3.67
N TRP A 264 11.87 20.35 -2.41
CA TRP A 264 12.62 21.43 -1.78
C TRP A 264 14.11 21.12 -1.70
N ARG A 265 14.49 19.96 -1.12
CA ARG A 265 15.90 19.54 -1.01
C ARG A 265 16.59 19.53 -2.37
N HIS A 266 15.92 19.01 -3.39
CA HIS A 266 16.45 18.98 -4.75
C HIS A 266 16.75 20.39 -5.32
N LEU A 267 15.82 21.33 -5.17
CA LEU A 267 16.03 22.69 -5.70
C LEU A 267 17.00 23.50 -4.85
N ALA A 268 16.87 23.43 -3.52
CA ALA A 268 17.70 24.17 -2.58
C ALA A 268 19.17 23.72 -2.65
N GLY A 269 19.44 22.44 -2.92
CA GLY A 269 20.80 21.93 -3.07
C GLY A 269 21.60 22.61 -4.20
N ARG A 270 20.93 23.08 -5.26
CA ARG A 270 21.58 23.77 -6.39
C ARG A 270 21.44 25.28 -6.37
N HIS A 271 20.25 25.75 -6.03
CA HIS A 271 19.87 27.15 -6.16
C HIS A 271 19.95 27.91 -4.84
N GLY A 272 20.18 27.21 -3.72
CA GLY A 272 20.04 27.78 -2.38
C GLY A 272 18.58 28.05 -2.03
N GLN A 273 18.36 28.81 -0.98
CA GLN A 273 17.04 29.10 -0.42
C GLN A 273 16.63 30.55 -0.69
N PRO A 274 15.32 30.84 -0.82
CA PRO A 274 14.80 32.20 -0.84
C PRO A 274 15.21 33.03 0.41
N PRO A 275 15.55 34.32 0.27
CA PRO A 275 15.87 35.18 1.42
C PRO A 275 14.61 35.43 2.24
N ALA A 276 14.67 35.11 3.53
CA ALA A 276 13.53 35.01 4.44
C ALA A 276 12.63 33.79 4.22
N ALA A 277 13.16 32.71 3.60
CA ALA A 277 12.64 31.38 3.85
C ALA A 277 12.59 31.20 5.39
N PRO A 278 11.40 31.12 5.97
CA PRO A 278 11.21 30.79 7.37
C PRO A 278 11.73 29.37 7.59
N ALA A 279 11.77 28.88 8.84
CA ALA A 279 12.13 27.48 9.09
C ALA A 279 11.37 26.47 8.18
N ASP A 280 10.18 26.85 7.69
CA ASP A 280 9.24 26.00 6.97
C ASP A 280 9.04 26.37 5.47
N LYS A 281 10.11 26.68 4.72
CA LYS A 281 10.12 26.73 3.23
C LYS A 281 9.36 27.88 2.55
N GLY A 282 8.46 28.61 3.22
CA GLY A 282 7.75 29.75 2.62
C GLY A 282 6.82 29.38 1.45
N PHE A 283 6.37 28.12 1.41
CA PHE A 283 5.49 27.55 0.39
C PHE A 283 4.43 26.66 1.05
N ALA A 284 3.18 26.77 0.64
CA ALA A 284 2.08 25.94 1.14
C ALA A 284 1.30 25.28 -0.01
N VAL A 285 0.85 24.06 0.26
CA VAL A 285 -0.05 23.29 -0.58
C VAL A 285 -1.44 23.36 0.02
N ILE A 286 -2.40 23.85 -0.75
CA ILE A 286 -3.80 23.94 -0.38
C ILE A 286 -4.56 22.82 -1.08
N GLY A 287 -5.16 21.94 -0.29
CA GLY A 287 -6.04 20.88 -0.79
C GLY A 287 -7.46 21.40 -0.96
N TYR A 288 -8.02 21.20 -2.14
CA TYR A 288 -9.40 21.51 -2.48
C TYR A 288 -10.22 20.21 -2.58
N GLY A 289 -11.51 20.34 -2.92
CA GLY A 289 -12.35 19.21 -3.32
C GLY A 289 -12.43 18.13 -2.24
N LYS A 290 -12.20 16.88 -2.63
CA LYS A 290 -12.27 15.71 -1.74
C LYS A 290 -11.14 15.70 -0.71
N LEU A 291 -9.94 16.14 -1.10
CA LEU A 291 -8.79 16.20 -0.20
C LEU A 291 -9.05 17.22 0.92
N GLY A 292 -9.49 18.42 0.54
CA GLY A 292 -9.81 19.49 1.49
C GLY A 292 -10.97 19.13 2.42
N GLY A 293 -11.99 18.41 1.90
CA GLY A 293 -13.17 18.01 2.65
C GLY A 293 -13.09 16.72 3.48
N TYR A 294 -11.94 16.03 3.56
CA TYR A 294 -11.83 14.70 4.19
C TYR A 294 -12.76 13.64 3.55
N GLU A 295 -12.88 13.68 2.22
CA GLU A 295 -13.76 12.82 1.42
C GLU A 295 -12.98 12.02 0.36
N LEU A 296 -11.68 11.75 0.58
CA LEU A 296 -10.92 10.92 -0.35
C LEU A 296 -11.47 9.50 -0.40
N GLY A 297 -11.58 8.97 -1.62
CA GLY A 297 -11.77 7.54 -1.91
C GLY A 297 -10.55 6.93 -2.61
N TYR A 298 -10.52 5.60 -2.73
CA TYR A 298 -9.37 4.81 -3.19
C TYR A 298 -8.78 5.19 -4.57
N GLY A 299 -9.57 5.80 -5.44
CA GLY A 299 -9.14 6.26 -6.78
C GLY A 299 -9.25 7.76 -6.98
N SER A 300 -9.14 8.56 -5.91
CA SER A 300 -9.27 10.01 -5.99
C SER A 300 -7.99 10.67 -6.47
N ASP A 301 -8.16 11.68 -7.32
CA ASP A 301 -7.12 12.65 -7.67
C ASP A 301 -6.96 13.67 -6.54
N LEU A 302 -5.84 14.40 -6.53
CA LEU A 302 -5.59 15.46 -5.57
C LEU A 302 -5.82 16.83 -6.22
N ASP A 303 -6.86 17.54 -5.79
CA ASP A 303 -7.12 18.93 -6.19
C ASP A 303 -6.21 19.87 -5.39
N LEU A 304 -5.21 20.47 -6.03
CA LEU A 304 -4.16 21.24 -5.36
C LEU A 304 -4.03 22.67 -5.90
N VAL A 305 -3.78 23.61 -4.99
CA VAL A 305 -3.36 24.98 -5.29
C VAL A 305 -2.10 25.30 -4.49
N PHE A 306 -1.12 25.94 -5.12
CA PHE A 306 0.15 26.27 -4.49
C PHE A 306 0.26 27.76 -4.19
N LEU A 307 0.65 28.08 -2.95
CA LEU A 307 0.81 29.45 -2.47
C LEU A 307 2.22 29.67 -1.92
N HIS A 308 2.75 30.89 -2.05
CA HIS A 308 4.01 31.27 -1.43
C HIS A 308 3.96 32.62 -0.72
N GLY A 309 4.84 32.79 0.26
CA GLY A 309 4.94 33.99 1.09
C GLY A 309 5.92 35.04 0.57
N GLY A 310 6.63 34.78 -0.53
CA GLY A 310 7.55 35.75 -1.13
C GLY A 310 6.85 37.05 -1.56
N GLU A 311 7.17 38.16 -0.90
CA GLU A 311 6.59 39.49 -1.14
C GLU A 311 7.34 40.30 -2.22
N ASP A 312 8.66 40.09 -2.33
CA ASP A 312 9.53 40.86 -3.21
C ASP A 312 9.97 40.00 -4.42
N PRO A 313 9.49 40.30 -5.64
CA PRO A 313 9.79 39.51 -6.83
C PRO A 313 11.24 39.64 -7.30
N ASP A 314 11.97 40.69 -6.87
CA ASP A 314 13.35 40.95 -7.28
C ASP A 314 14.38 40.25 -6.37
N ARG A 315 13.93 39.62 -5.28
CA ARG A 315 14.81 38.82 -4.43
C ARG A 315 15.30 37.58 -5.14
N MET A 316 16.54 37.21 -4.84
CA MET A 316 17.25 36.07 -5.40
C MET A 316 17.57 35.05 -4.32
N THR A 317 17.58 33.76 -4.65
CA THR A 317 18.05 32.70 -3.74
C THR A 317 19.56 32.77 -3.49
N ASP A 318 20.05 32.14 -2.43
CA ASP A 318 21.42 32.30 -1.91
C ASP A 318 22.45 31.24 -2.34
N GLY A 319 22.13 30.37 -3.31
CA GLY A 319 23.01 29.28 -3.75
C GLY A 319 23.93 29.61 -4.92
N GLU A 320 24.67 28.61 -5.39
CA GLU A 320 25.68 28.77 -6.47
C GLU A 320 25.08 29.16 -7.82
N SER A 321 23.79 28.85 -8.05
CA SER A 321 23.03 29.27 -9.21
C SER A 321 21.75 30.00 -8.78
N PRO A 322 21.80 31.28 -8.39
CA PRO A 322 20.64 32.00 -7.87
C PRO A 322 19.44 32.03 -8.84
N LEU A 323 18.24 31.96 -8.29
CA LEU A 323 16.97 32.17 -9.00
C LEU A 323 16.19 33.30 -8.36
N ALA A 324 15.43 34.05 -9.16
CA ALA A 324 14.41 34.94 -8.62
C ALA A 324 13.40 34.12 -7.79
N VAL A 325 12.99 34.64 -6.64
CA VAL A 325 12.12 33.92 -5.69
C VAL A 325 10.83 33.37 -6.33
N PRO A 326 10.10 34.13 -7.17
CA PRO A 326 8.93 33.59 -7.87
C PRO A 326 9.27 32.42 -8.80
N VAL A 327 10.44 32.46 -9.45
CA VAL A 327 10.92 31.38 -10.33
C VAL A 327 11.29 30.14 -9.52
N PHE A 328 11.91 30.31 -8.35
CA PHE A 328 12.21 29.20 -7.45
C PHE A 328 10.93 28.47 -7.02
N TYR A 329 9.91 29.20 -6.55
CA TYR A 329 8.64 28.59 -6.14
C TYR A 329 7.87 27.97 -7.31
N ALA A 330 7.89 28.58 -8.50
CA ALA A 330 7.29 27.99 -9.68
C ALA A 330 7.95 26.63 -10.03
N ARG A 331 9.28 26.55 -9.97
CA ARG A 331 10.02 25.29 -10.16
C ARG A 331 9.75 24.28 -9.05
N LEU A 332 9.56 24.73 -7.82
CA LEU A 332 9.18 23.88 -6.69
C LEU A 332 7.83 23.22 -6.93
N GLY A 333 6.82 24.00 -7.34
CA GLY A 333 5.51 23.46 -7.72
C GLY A 333 5.60 22.46 -8.88
N GLN A 334 6.39 22.75 -9.91
CA GLN A 334 6.61 21.82 -11.03
C GLN A 334 7.28 20.52 -10.58
N ARG A 335 8.29 20.60 -9.70
CA ARG A 335 9.00 19.43 -9.18
C ARG A 335 8.10 18.60 -8.27
N LEU A 336 7.28 19.22 -7.42
CA LEU A 336 6.30 18.53 -6.60
C LEU A 336 5.29 17.76 -7.47
N ILE A 337 4.73 18.41 -8.50
CA ILE A 337 3.84 17.73 -9.47
C ILE A 337 4.55 16.54 -10.13
N HIS A 338 5.82 16.69 -10.49
CA HIS A 338 6.59 15.59 -11.07
C HIS A 338 6.77 14.41 -10.09
N VAL A 339 7.07 14.67 -8.81
CA VAL A 339 7.18 13.61 -7.79
C VAL A 339 5.87 12.82 -7.67
N LEU A 340 4.73 13.52 -7.70
CA LEU A 340 3.39 12.94 -7.62
C LEU A 340 3.01 12.14 -8.89
N THR A 341 3.27 12.71 -10.07
CA THR A 341 2.69 12.23 -11.34
C THR A 341 3.63 11.41 -12.22
N ALA A 342 4.93 11.35 -11.93
CA ALA A 342 5.85 10.51 -12.69
C ALA A 342 5.49 9.02 -12.55
N TYR A 343 5.60 8.27 -13.65
CA TYR A 343 5.49 6.81 -13.60
C TYR A 343 6.85 6.20 -13.32
N THR A 344 6.92 5.37 -12.27
CA THR A 344 8.12 4.60 -11.92
C THR A 344 7.83 3.11 -11.96
N SER A 345 8.81 2.29 -11.57
CA SER A 345 8.62 0.83 -11.44
C SER A 345 7.51 0.46 -10.44
N ALA A 346 7.32 1.32 -9.43
CA ALA A 346 6.29 1.20 -8.39
C ALA A 346 4.91 1.79 -8.81
N GLY A 347 4.81 2.42 -9.98
CA GLY A 347 3.56 2.99 -10.52
C GLY A 347 3.44 4.51 -10.33
N LEU A 348 2.21 4.98 -10.13
CA LEU A 348 1.88 6.40 -9.93
C LEU A 348 1.60 6.69 -8.45
N LEU A 349 2.10 7.81 -7.92
CA LEU A 349 1.82 8.21 -6.54
C LEU A 349 0.40 8.78 -6.42
N TYR A 350 0.13 9.90 -7.10
CA TYR A 350 -1.22 10.47 -7.25
C TYR A 350 -1.33 11.24 -8.57
N GLU A 351 -2.51 11.25 -9.17
CA GLU A 351 -2.87 12.28 -10.15
C GLU A 351 -3.06 13.62 -9.41
N ALA A 352 -2.63 14.71 -10.04
CA ALA A 352 -2.71 16.07 -9.47
C ALA A 352 -3.55 16.98 -10.38
N ASP A 353 -4.67 17.47 -9.85
CA ASP A 353 -5.53 18.43 -10.52
C ASP A 353 -5.26 19.86 -10.03
N MET A 354 -4.70 20.67 -10.93
CA MET A 354 -4.33 22.06 -10.64
C MET A 354 -5.34 23.08 -11.16
N ARG A 355 -6.54 22.66 -11.61
CA ARG A 355 -7.50 23.52 -12.33
C ARG A 355 -8.19 24.56 -11.46
N LEU A 356 -8.23 24.37 -10.14
CA LEU A 356 -8.89 25.27 -9.18
C LEU A 356 -8.02 26.47 -8.75
N ARG A 357 -6.80 26.60 -9.28
CA ARG A 357 -5.94 27.77 -9.04
C ARG A 357 -6.49 29.02 -9.75
N PRO A 358 -6.14 30.25 -9.30
CA PRO A 358 -6.53 31.49 -9.97
C PRO A 358 -6.27 31.45 -11.49
N ASP A 359 -7.25 31.89 -12.28
CA ASP A 359 -7.23 31.87 -13.75
C ASP A 359 -7.10 30.47 -14.39
N GLY A 360 -7.29 29.41 -13.59
CA GLY A 360 -7.29 28.01 -14.02
C GLY A 360 -6.02 27.63 -14.78
N ALA A 361 -6.17 26.92 -15.90
CA ALA A 361 -5.06 26.46 -16.73
C ALA A 361 -4.16 27.59 -17.29
N SER A 362 -4.73 28.79 -17.45
CA SER A 362 -4.02 29.98 -17.99
C SER A 362 -3.29 30.77 -16.92
N GLY A 363 -3.57 30.51 -15.63
CA GLY A 363 -2.94 31.19 -14.50
C GLY A 363 -1.57 30.61 -14.12
N MET A 364 -0.84 31.40 -13.32
CA MET A 364 0.42 30.97 -12.74
C MET A 364 0.23 29.69 -11.92
N LEU A 365 1.21 28.78 -11.98
CA LEU A 365 1.14 27.54 -11.22
C LEU A 365 1.15 27.78 -9.71
N VAL A 366 1.91 28.79 -9.28
CA VAL A 366 2.04 29.19 -7.87
C VAL A 366 1.70 30.67 -7.78
N SER A 367 0.84 31.02 -6.83
CA SER A 367 0.47 32.42 -6.56
C SER A 367 1.09 32.89 -5.25
N ASN A 368 1.49 34.16 -5.16
CA ASN A 368 1.74 34.75 -3.85
C ASN A 368 0.42 34.98 -3.10
N LEU A 369 0.47 35.01 -1.78
CA LEU A 369 -0.73 35.09 -0.94
C LEU A 369 -1.57 36.36 -1.22
N ALA A 370 -0.93 37.51 -1.38
CA ALA A 370 -1.62 38.78 -1.65
C ALA A 370 -2.34 38.79 -3.01
N ALA A 371 -1.73 38.20 -4.03
CA ALA A 371 -2.31 38.04 -5.36
C ALA A 371 -3.50 37.07 -5.33
N PHE A 372 -3.38 35.98 -4.57
CA PHE A 372 -4.49 35.05 -4.36
C PHE A 372 -5.67 35.74 -3.66
N GLU A 373 -5.43 36.48 -2.57
CA GLU A 373 -6.47 37.23 -1.87
C GLU A 373 -7.14 38.25 -2.81
N SER A 374 -6.34 39.05 -3.52
CA SER A 374 -6.85 40.03 -4.47
C SER A 374 -7.70 39.36 -5.56
N TYR A 375 -7.30 38.20 -6.05
CA TYR A 375 -8.07 37.43 -7.03
C TYR A 375 -9.43 37.00 -6.45
N GLN A 376 -9.42 36.38 -5.27
CA GLN A 376 -10.63 35.89 -4.61
C GLN A 376 -11.64 37.01 -4.34
N ARG A 377 -11.17 38.22 -4.01
CA ARG A 377 -12.04 39.37 -3.72
C ARG A 377 -12.60 40.06 -4.98
N SER A 378 -11.82 40.10 -6.05
CA SER A 378 -12.11 41.00 -7.19
C SER A 378 -12.51 40.30 -8.49
N LYS A 379 -12.14 39.03 -8.66
CA LYS A 379 -12.28 38.31 -9.93
C LYS A 379 -12.95 36.95 -9.82
N ALA A 380 -12.83 36.28 -8.68
CA ALA A 380 -13.34 34.92 -8.53
C ALA A 380 -14.85 34.84 -8.71
N TRP A 381 -15.28 33.80 -9.42
CA TRP A 381 -16.68 33.48 -9.64
C TRP A 381 -17.29 32.83 -8.39
N LEU A 382 -18.62 32.87 -8.27
CA LEU A 382 -19.34 32.27 -7.13
C LEU A 382 -19.01 30.79 -6.93
N TRP A 383 -18.81 30.02 -8.00
CA TRP A 383 -18.45 28.60 -7.90
C TRP A 383 -17.03 28.39 -7.36
N GLU A 384 -16.11 29.34 -7.57
CA GLU A 384 -14.76 29.28 -6.99
C GLU A 384 -14.81 29.54 -5.48
N HIS A 385 -15.67 30.44 -5.04
CA HIS A 385 -15.95 30.62 -3.61
C HIS A 385 -16.57 29.37 -2.99
N GLN A 386 -17.48 28.69 -3.69
CA GLN A 386 -18.02 27.41 -3.22
C GLN A 386 -16.94 26.33 -3.09
N ALA A 387 -16.01 26.26 -4.05
CA ALA A 387 -14.87 25.34 -3.95
C ALA A 387 -13.94 25.70 -2.78
N LEU A 388 -13.73 27.01 -2.52
CA LEU A 388 -12.90 27.53 -1.44
C LEU A 388 -13.42 27.15 -0.04
N VAL A 389 -14.73 26.96 0.16
CA VAL A 389 -15.31 26.53 1.46
C VAL A 389 -14.71 25.21 1.94
N ARG A 390 -14.30 24.33 1.02
CA ARG A 390 -13.69 23.03 1.34
C ARG A 390 -12.17 23.09 1.36
N ALA A 391 -11.56 24.22 1.00
CA ALA A 391 -10.13 24.33 0.84
C ALA A 391 -9.42 24.49 2.19
N ARG A 392 -8.27 23.84 2.34
CA ARG A 392 -7.44 23.96 3.56
C ARG A 392 -5.96 23.68 3.24
N PRO A 393 -5.03 24.21 4.05
CA PRO A 393 -3.64 23.77 3.98
C PRO A 393 -3.54 22.26 4.26
N VAL A 394 -2.77 21.55 3.43
CA VAL A 394 -2.54 20.11 3.53
C VAL A 394 -1.07 19.74 3.66
N ALA A 395 -0.17 20.61 3.20
CA ALA A 395 1.28 20.45 3.36
C ALA A 395 2.02 21.80 3.29
N GLY A 396 3.24 21.86 3.84
CA GLY A 396 4.13 23.02 3.76
C GLY A 396 4.02 24.05 4.89
N ASP A 397 4.44 25.29 4.62
CA ASP A 397 4.63 26.35 5.64
C ASP A 397 3.33 26.64 6.40
N ARG A 398 3.33 26.32 7.69
CA ARG A 398 2.17 26.51 8.56
C ARG A 398 1.70 27.97 8.60
N ARG A 399 2.61 28.96 8.56
CA ARG A 399 2.22 30.37 8.64
C ARG A 399 1.51 30.84 7.38
N ILE A 400 1.87 30.31 6.21
CA ILE A 400 1.14 30.59 4.97
C ILE A 400 -0.22 29.90 5.01
N GLY A 401 -0.29 28.66 5.53
CA GLY A 401 -1.55 27.97 5.74
C GLY A 401 -2.50 28.71 6.67
N GLU A 402 -2.01 29.22 7.80
CA GLU A 402 -2.78 30.03 8.74
C GLU A 402 -3.24 31.36 8.10
N ALA A 403 -2.37 32.01 7.34
CA ALA A 403 -2.71 33.25 6.63
C ALA A 403 -3.68 33.04 5.44
N PHE A 404 -3.76 31.83 4.88
CA PHE A 404 -4.80 31.45 3.92
C PHE A 404 -6.17 31.24 4.59
N GLN A 405 -6.18 30.79 5.86
CA GLN A 405 -7.40 30.51 6.62
C GLN A 405 -8.01 31.75 7.29
N GLY A 406 -7.18 32.72 7.67
CA GLY A 406 -7.61 34.00 8.25
C GLY A 406 -8.07 34.98 7.19
#